data_AF-A0A2V8H6D2-F1
#
_entry.id   AF-A0A2V8H6D2-F1
#
_cell.length_a   1.000
_cell.length_b   1.000
_cell.length_c   1.000
_cell.angle_alpha   90.00
_cell.angle_beta   90.00
_cell.angle_gamma   90.00
#
_symmetry.space_group_name_H-M   'P 1'
#
loop_
_entity.id
_entity.type
_entity.pdbx_description
1 polymer ?
#
loop_
_entity_poly.entity_id
_entity_poly.type
_entity_poly.pdbx_seq_one_letter_code
_entity_poly.pdbx_strand_id
1 'polypeptide(L)'
;MNTSHLFVMDADGAGQTPLTRGSSATWSPDSRRIAFHASASGTGQPINALPGAATTDSDIFVVNVDDVLKKRARPTNITNNRAAIDDDPDWSPRGRQIVFTSHDVNDKNDDHVTAEIYMVDADGTGKPRRLTNNAEEERAPSWSPDGRRIVFCCRRGGPDFEICVMNADATGQVQLTNNAIGDLTPSWSPDGEKIVFHRRVGGLFQLISINADGTGETQMTGPPGLNAFANWGEVRGPGPAR
;
A
#
# COMPACT_ATOMS: atom_id res chain seq x y z
N MET A 1 21.87 -1.97 -1.69
CA MET A 1 21.22 -0.64 -1.83
C MET A 1 19.91 -0.82 -2.57
N ASN A 2 18.79 -0.37 -1.98
CA ASN A 2 17.55 -0.26 -2.75
C ASN A 2 17.76 0.86 -3.79
N THR A 3 17.62 0.53 -5.06
CA THR A 3 17.84 1.44 -6.18
C THR A 3 16.53 1.92 -6.80
N SER A 4 15.40 1.75 -6.13
CA SER A 4 14.12 2.19 -6.66
C SER A 4 14.01 3.71 -6.70
N HIS A 5 13.50 4.19 -7.84
CA HIS A 5 13.21 5.59 -8.11
C HIS A 5 11.78 5.70 -8.60
N LEU A 6 11.11 6.74 -8.12
CA LEU A 6 9.81 7.16 -8.57
C LEU A 6 9.98 8.13 -9.74
N PHE A 7 9.17 7.91 -10.76
CA PHE A 7 9.03 8.78 -11.92
C PHE A 7 7.56 9.18 -12.05
N VAL A 8 7.32 10.34 -12.65
CA VAL A 8 5.99 10.76 -13.08
C VAL A 8 5.97 10.87 -14.60
N MET A 9 4.86 10.51 -15.22
CA MET A 9 4.66 10.54 -16.66
C MET A 9 3.21 10.91 -16.97
N ASP A 10 2.96 11.33 -18.20
CA ASP A 10 1.61 11.54 -18.71
C ASP A 10 0.85 10.21 -18.81
N ALA A 11 -0.49 10.27 -18.80
CA ALA A 11 -1.33 9.06 -18.80
C ALA A 11 -1.19 8.21 -20.08
N ASP A 12 -0.68 8.80 -21.17
CA ASP A 12 -0.33 8.12 -22.42
C ASP A 12 1.07 7.49 -22.41
N GLY A 13 1.81 7.62 -21.29
CA GLY A 13 3.16 7.11 -21.10
C GLY A 13 4.27 8.06 -21.58
N ALA A 14 3.93 9.24 -22.11
CA ALA A 14 4.92 10.24 -22.51
C ALA A 14 5.47 11.04 -21.32
N GLY A 15 6.52 11.82 -21.56
CA GLY A 15 6.97 12.85 -20.59
C GLY A 15 7.59 12.31 -19.30
N GLN A 16 8.08 11.06 -19.27
CA GLN A 16 8.64 10.46 -18.06
C GLN A 16 9.76 11.31 -17.44
N THR A 17 9.56 11.72 -16.19
CA THR A 17 10.46 12.61 -15.44
C THR A 17 10.81 11.99 -14.09
N PRO A 18 12.10 11.92 -13.70
CA PRO A 18 12.50 11.45 -12.37
C PRO A 18 11.94 12.36 -11.28
N LEU A 19 11.37 11.78 -10.22
CA LEU A 19 10.79 12.51 -9.11
C LEU A 19 11.67 12.43 -7.85
N THR A 20 11.80 11.23 -7.28
CA THR A 20 12.56 11.00 -6.04
C THR A 20 12.92 9.53 -5.88
N ARG A 21 13.80 9.19 -4.93
CA ARG A 21 13.99 7.80 -4.49
C ARG A 21 12.83 7.36 -3.62
N GLY A 22 12.44 6.10 -3.74
CA GLY A 22 11.32 5.51 -2.99
C GLY A 22 10.60 4.43 -3.77
N SER A 23 9.58 3.85 -3.15
CA SER A 23 8.73 2.81 -3.74
C SER A 23 7.35 2.79 -3.09
N SER A 24 6.45 1.93 -3.59
CA SER A 24 5.04 1.80 -3.15
C SER A 24 4.31 3.15 -3.10
N ALA A 25 4.47 3.97 -4.15
CA ALA A 25 3.89 5.30 -4.17
C ALA A 25 2.39 5.27 -4.48
N THR A 26 1.62 6.07 -3.73
CA THR A 26 0.18 6.30 -3.92
C THR A 26 -0.08 7.79 -4.10
N TRP A 27 -1.06 8.12 -4.95
CA TRP A 27 -1.48 9.51 -5.18
C TRP A 27 -2.48 9.97 -4.13
N SER A 28 -2.36 11.22 -3.69
CA SER A 28 -3.41 11.86 -2.92
C SER A 28 -4.68 12.04 -3.78
N PRO A 29 -5.88 12.09 -3.17
CA PRO A 29 -7.15 12.21 -3.90
C PRO A 29 -7.28 13.47 -4.78
N ASP A 30 -6.50 14.52 -4.49
CA ASP A 30 -6.44 15.74 -5.29
C ASP A 30 -5.38 15.70 -6.41
N SER A 31 -4.71 14.56 -6.58
CA SER A 31 -3.65 14.31 -7.58
C SER A 31 -2.49 15.32 -7.53
N ARG A 32 -2.21 15.89 -6.35
CA ARG A 32 -1.11 16.86 -6.16
C ARG A 32 0.07 16.32 -5.39
N ARG A 33 -0.19 15.37 -4.48
CA ARG A 33 0.83 14.78 -3.60
C ARG A 33 0.94 13.29 -3.86
N ILE A 34 2.09 12.75 -3.51
CA ILE A 34 2.26 11.31 -3.35
C ILE A 34 2.71 10.99 -1.94
N ALA A 35 2.30 9.83 -1.45
CA ALA A 35 2.90 9.17 -0.28
C ALA A 35 3.66 7.95 -0.77
N PHE A 36 4.82 7.67 -0.17
CA PHE A 36 5.69 6.55 -0.57
C PHE A 36 6.63 6.21 0.59
N HIS A 37 7.19 5.01 0.58
CA HIS A 37 8.25 4.68 1.53
C HIS A 37 9.64 4.94 0.93
N ALA A 38 10.58 5.34 1.77
CA ALA A 38 11.99 5.48 1.39
C ALA A 38 12.90 5.39 2.62
N SER A 39 14.18 5.08 2.39
CA SER A 39 15.19 5.09 3.45
C SER A 39 15.31 6.47 4.10
N ALA A 40 15.07 6.54 5.41
CA ALA A 40 15.15 7.76 6.18
C ALA A 40 16.56 8.37 6.21
N SER A 41 17.60 7.51 6.27
CA SER A 41 19.00 7.94 6.19
C SER A 41 19.50 8.16 4.76
N GLY A 42 18.77 7.64 3.77
CA GLY A 42 19.24 7.53 2.38
C GLY A 42 20.28 6.42 2.15
N THR A 43 20.63 5.64 3.18
CA THR A 43 21.67 4.60 3.13
C THR A 43 21.21 3.22 3.61
N GLY A 44 19.94 3.09 3.99
CA GLY A 44 19.36 1.82 4.41
C GLY A 44 19.50 0.73 3.36
N GLN A 45 19.66 -0.51 3.84
CA GLN A 45 19.75 -1.67 2.96
C GLN A 45 18.36 -2.25 2.72
N PRO A 46 18.07 -2.78 1.52
CA PRO A 46 16.83 -3.53 1.29
C PRO A 46 16.68 -4.64 2.33
N ILE A 47 15.49 -4.81 2.89
CA ILE A 47 15.21 -5.92 3.81
C ILE A 47 15.03 -7.25 3.07
N ASN A 48 14.79 -7.20 1.75
CA ASN A 48 14.76 -8.37 0.88
C ASN A 48 15.16 -7.99 -0.56
N ALA A 49 15.21 -8.99 -1.46
CA ALA A 49 15.69 -8.82 -2.84
C ALA A 49 14.61 -8.35 -3.84
N LEU A 50 13.36 -8.15 -3.40
CA LEU A 50 12.28 -7.72 -4.30
C LEU A 50 12.53 -6.27 -4.76
N PRO A 51 12.29 -5.96 -6.05
CA PRO A 51 12.30 -4.58 -6.52
C PRO A 51 11.34 -3.72 -5.70
N GLY A 52 11.81 -2.58 -5.21
CA GLY A 52 10.96 -1.67 -4.44
C GLY A 52 10.70 -2.10 -3.00
N ALA A 53 11.40 -3.11 -2.47
CA ALA A 53 11.32 -3.49 -1.07
C ALA A 53 11.74 -2.36 -0.13
N ALA A 54 11.10 -2.27 1.04
CA ALA A 54 11.51 -1.37 2.10
C ALA A 54 12.99 -1.58 2.49
N THR A 55 13.56 -0.56 3.09
CA THR A 55 14.91 -0.60 3.67
C THR A 55 14.86 -0.80 5.17
N THR A 56 15.99 -1.17 5.77
CA THR A 56 16.22 -1.33 7.22
C THR A 56 15.90 -0.09 8.08
N ASP A 57 15.51 1.02 7.45
CA ASP A 57 15.20 2.32 8.05
C ASP A 57 14.15 3.07 7.21
N SER A 58 13.29 2.35 6.49
CA SER A 58 12.26 3.01 5.68
C SER A 58 11.23 3.70 6.56
N ASP A 59 10.92 4.94 6.20
CA ASP A 59 9.82 5.73 6.75
C ASP A 59 8.86 6.10 5.62
N ILE A 60 7.66 6.56 5.96
CA ILE A 60 6.72 7.14 4.98
C ILE A 60 7.04 8.62 4.75
N PHE A 61 7.11 8.97 3.48
CA PHE A 61 7.32 10.33 3.01
C PHE A 61 6.12 10.83 2.22
N VAL A 62 5.83 12.13 2.35
CA VAL A 62 4.84 12.83 1.54
C VAL A 62 5.50 13.98 0.79
N VAL A 63 5.10 14.18 -0.47
CA VAL A 63 5.58 15.32 -1.24
C VAL A 63 4.56 15.82 -2.26
N ASN A 64 4.53 17.14 -2.48
CA ASN A 64 3.85 17.74 -3.63
C ASN A 64 4.70 17.53 -4.89
N VAL A 65 4.10 16.95 -5.93
CA VAL A 65 4.82 16.57 -7.16
C VAL A 65 5.34 17.79 -7.90
N ASP A 66 4.51 18.82 -8.06
CA ASP A 66 4.90 20.07 -8.74
C ASP A 66 6.09 20.75 -8.05
N ASP A 67 6.12 20.74 -6.71
CA ASP A 67 7.19 21.39 -5.96
C ASP A 67 8.51 20.64 -6.10
N VAL A 68 8.50 19.31 -6.19
CA VAL A 68 9.72 18.52 -6.46
C VAL A 68 10.22 18.77 -7.87
N LEU A 69 9.33 18.74 -8.86
CA LEU A 69 9.69 18.98 -10.26
C LEU A 69 10.27 20.38 -10.45
N LYS A 70 9.74 21.38 -9.73
CA LYS A 70 10.24 22.77 -9.73
C LYS A 70 11.43 22.98 -8.78
N LYS A 71 11.93 21.93 -8.11
CA LYS A 71 13.01 21.97 -7.12
C LYS A 71 12.77 22.97 -5.97
N ARG A 72 11.51 23.15 -5.59
CA ARG A 72 11.05 24.07 -4.53
C ARG A 72 10.94 23.38 -3.17
N ALA A 73 10.76 22.07 -3.14
CA ALA A 73 10.63 21.30 -1.92
C ALA A 73 11.32 19.93 -2.03
N ARG A 74 11.51 19.30 -0.87
CA ARG A 74 11.92 17.90 -0.73
C ARG A 74 10.80 17.10 -0.05
N PRO A 75 10.77 15.78 -0.22
CA PRO A 75 9.85 14.93 0.52
C PRO A 75 9.97 15.14 2.03
N THR A 76 8.83 15.20 2.70
CA THR A 76 8.71 15.33 4.16
C THR A 76 8.55 13.95 4.75
N ASN A 77 9.42 13.57 5.70
CA ASN A 77 9.29 12.34 6.47
C ASN A 77 8.17 12.52 7.52
N ILE A 78 7.08 11.76 7.40
CA ILE A 78 5.88 11.94 8.23
C ILE A 78 5.75 10.90 9.36
N THR A 79 6.49 9.79 9.32
CA THR A 79 6.49 8.80 10.40
C THR A 79 7.71 8.94 11.30
N ASN A 80 8.89 9.18 10.71
CA ASN A 80 10.14 9.55 11.36
C ASN A 80 10.44 8.70 12.61
N ASN A 81 10.40 7.38 12.47
CA ASN A 81 10.54 6.45 13.58
C ASN A 81 11.73 5.50 13.39
N ARG A 82 12.85 5.80 14.05
CA ARG A 82 14.07 5.00 13.95
C ARG A 82 13.97 3.57 14.49
N ALA A 83 12.92 3.26 15.25
CA ALA A 83 12.68 1.92 15.79
C ALA A 83 11.79 1.07 14.87
N ALA A 84 11.24 1.66 13.81
CA ALA A 84 10.35 0.96 12.89
C ALA A 84 10.82 1.04 11.45
N ILE A 85 10.28 0.12 10.65
CA ILE A 85 10.31 0.11 9.21
C ILE A 85 8.86 0.29 8.76
N ASP A 86 8.61 1.36 8.03
CA ASP A 86 7.28 1.71 7.54
C ASP A 86 7.23 1.58 6.01
N ASP A 87 6.22 0.88 5.50
CA ASP A 87 5.99 0.69 4.07
C ASP A 87 4.51 0.61 3.67
N ASP A 88 4.27 0.46 2.37
CA ASP A 88 2.95 0.35 1.73
C ASP A 88 1.91 1.39 2.21
N PRO A 89 2.17 2.69 2.01
CA PRO A 89 1.22 3.73 2.38
C PRO A 89 0.01 3.79 1.44
N ASP A 90 -1.17 4.10 1.98
CA ASP A 90 -2.36 4.45 1.20
C ASP A 90 -3.11 5.68 1.76
N TRP A 91 -3.63 6.52 0.87
CA TRP A 91 -4.30 7.77 1.25
C TRP A 91 -5.76 7.52 1.64
N SER A 92 -6.18 8.14 2.76
CA SER A 92 -7.61 8.35 3.01
C SER A 92 -8.24 9.17 1.86
N PRO A 93 -9.52 8.94 1.51
CA PRO A 93 -10.17 9.60 0.38
C PRO A 93 -10.36 11.11 0.57
N ARG A 94 -10.22 11.61 1.80
CA ARG A 94 -10.20 13.06 2.09
C ARG A 94 -8.79 13.67 2.09
N GLY A 95 -7.75 12.86 1.85
CA GLY A 95 -6.36 13.31 1.76
C GLY A 95 -5.76 13.84 3.07
N ARG A 96 -6.36 13.48 4.21
CA ARG A 96 -5.97 13.98 5.55
C ARG A 96 -5.10 12.99 6.31
N GLN A 97 -5.30 11.71 6.08
CA GLN A 97 -4.64 10.61 6.77
C GLN A 97 -4.07 9.62 5.76
N ILE A 98 -3.04 8.91 6.20
CA ILE A 98 -2.40 7.82 5.46
C ILE A 98 -2.40 6.60 6.37
N VAL A 99 -2.79 5.45 5.84
CA VAL A 99 -2.56 4.14 6.48
C VAL A 99 -1.31 3.51 5.89
N PHE A 100 -0.61 2.69 6.67
CA PHE A 100 0.63 2.07 6.24
C PHE A 100 0.93 0.84 7.10
N THR A 101 1.85 0.01 6.64
CA THR A 101 2.39 -1.13 7.38
C THR A 101 3.59 -0.66 8.21
N SER A 102 3.72 -1.10 9.46
CA SER A 102 4.87 -0.79 10.31
C SER A 102 5.31 -2.02 11.12
N HIS A 103 6.61 -2.25 11.23
CA HIS A 103 7.20 -3.29 12.08
C HIS A 103 8.54 -2.86 12.69
N ASP A 104 9.00 -3.55 13.73
CA ASP A 104 10.27 -3.21 14.40
C ASP A 104 11.48 -3.43 13.46
N VAL A 105 12.50 -2.57 13.57
CA VAL A 105 13.75 -2.69 12.80
C VAL A 105 14.57 -3.95 13.13
N ASN A 106 14.35 -4.52 14.32
CA ASN A 106 15.01 -5.74 14.79
C ASN A 106 14.15 -6.98 14.55
N ASP A 107 12.99 -6.84 13.91
CA ASP A 107 12.13 -7.98 13.60
C ASP A 107 12.89 -8.99 12.74
N LYS A 108 12.89 -10.24 13.16
CA LYS A 108 13.69 -11.30 12.53
C LYS A 108 12.86 -11.99 11.47
N ASN A 109 13.47 -12.25 10.33
CA ASN A 109 12.82 -12.87 9.18
C ASN A 109 12.61 -14.40 9.35
N ASP A 110 12.40 -14.88 10.59
CA ASP A 110 12.41 -16.31 10.99
C ASP A 110 11.03 -16.85 11.43
N ASP A 111 9.97 -16.27 10.87
CA ASP A 111 8.54 -16.56 11.05
C ASP A 111 7.89 -15.82 12.23
N HIS A 112 6.84 -15.05 11.91
CA HIS A 112 6.15 -14.04 12.73
C HIS A 112 6.81 -12.65 12.76
N VAL A 113 7.09 -12.09 11.58
CA VAL A 113 7.27 -10.64 11.46
C VAL A 113 5.95 -9.98 11.89
N THR A 114 5.91 -9.30 13.02
CA THR A 114 4.68 -8.77 13.62
C THR A 114 4.34 -7.39 13.04
N ALA A 115 4.33 -7.33 11.71
CA ALA A 115 3.93 -6.11 11.02
C ALA A 115 2.46 -5.84 11.29
N GLU A 116 2.15 -4.56 11.48
CA GLU A 116 0.83 -4.11 11.92
C GLU A 116 0.42 -2.89 11.09
N ILE A 117 -0.88 -2.63 11.03
CA ILE A 117 -1.42 -1.49 10.32
C ILE A 117 -1.39 -0.26 11.23
N TYR A 118 -0.83 0.83 10.73
CA TYR A 118 -0.78 2.12 11.39
C TYR A 118 -1.47 3.18 10.55
N MET A 119 -1.76 4.31 11.18
CA MET A 119 -2.29 5.50 10.53
C MET A 119 -1.61 6.76 11.06
N VAL A 120 -1.37 7.72 10.19
CA VAL A 120 -0.77 9.02 10.53
C VAL A 120 -1.46 10.15 9.77
N ASP A 121 -1.42 11.37 10.31
CA ASP A 121 -1.87 12.55 9.59
C ASP A 121 -0.90 12.90 8.46
N ALA A 122 -1.42 13.18 7.28
CA ALA A 122 -0.64 13.35 6.06
C ALA A 122 0.21 14.63 6.01
N ASP A 123 0.05 15.52 7.00
CA ASP A 123 0.89 16.71 7.20
C ASP A 123 2.06 16.46 8.16
N GLY A 124 2.15 15.26 8.76
CA GLY A 124 3.20 14.88 9.70
C GLY A 124 3.07 15.50 11.09
N THR A 125 1.95 16.16 11.42
CA THR A 125 1.76 16.82 12.72
C THR A 125 1.33 15.85 13.83
N GLY A 126 0.70 14.73 13.47
CA GLY A 126 0.29 13.66 14.37
C GLY A 126 1.36 12.58 14.53
N LYS A 127 1.33 11.86 15.67
CA LYS A 127 2.10 10.62 15.83
C LYS A 127 1.38 9.47 15.13
N PRO A 128 2.11 8.53 14.52
CA PRO A 128 1.54 7.25 14.09
C PRO A 128 0.70 6.58 15.17
N ARG A 129 -0.51 6.16 14.81
CA ARG A 129 -1.44 5.40 15.65
C ARG A 129 -1.55 3.98 15.11
N ARG A 130 -1.20 3.00 15.95
CA ARG A 130 -1.41 1.58 15.67
C ARG A 130 -2.91 1.26 15.59
N LEU A 131 -3.34 0.58 14.53
CA LEU A 131 -4.72 0.16 14.30
C LEU A 131 -4.94 -1.30 14.69
N THR A 132 -4.03 -2.19 14.29
CA THR A 132 -4.06 -3.60 14.65
C THR A 132 -3.02 -3.89 15.73
N ASN A 133 -3.32 -4.78 16.69
CA ASN A 133 -2.38 -5.15 17.74
C ASN A 133 -2.66 -6.57 18.20
N ASN A 134 -1.98 -7.54 17.60
CA ASN A 134 -2.16 -8.94 17.94
C ASN A 134 -0.85 -9.74 17.74
N ALA A 135 -0.93 -11.07 17.77
CA ALA A 135 0.22 -11.96 17.67
C ALA A 135 0.48 -12.44 16.22
N GLU A 136 -0.29 -11.94 15.26
CA GLU A 136 -0.21 -12.27 13.85
C GLU A 136 0.39 -11.10 13.06
N GLU A 137 0.41 -11.24 11.73
CA GLU A 137 0.98 -10.26 10.82
C GLU A 137 -0.10 -9.63 9.95
N GLU A 138 -0.04 -8.31 9.80
CA GLU A 138 -0.89 -7.50 8.94
C GLU A 138 -0.08 -6.56 8.04
N ARG A 139 -0.43 -6.49 6.75
CA ARG A 139 0.32 -5.73 5.73
C ARG A 139 -0.57 -5.13 4.64
N ALA A 140 0.04 -4.25 3.85
CA ALA A 140 -0.49 -3.68 2.62
C ALA A 140 -1.93 -3.16 2.77
N PRO A 141 -2.15 -2.19 3.68
CA PRO A 141 -3.47 -1.63 3.90
C PRO A 141 -3.93 -0.75 2.73
N SER A 142 -5.23 -0.74 2.45
CA SER A 142 -5.87 0.17 1.51
C SER A 142 -7.18 0.73 2.05
N TRP A 143 -7.41 2.02 1.84
CA TRP A 143 -8.62 2.72 2.24
C TRP A 143 -9.79 2.41 1.31
N SER A 144 -10.98 2.26 1.89
CA SER A 144 -12.21 2.31 1.10
C SER A 144 -12.44 3.73 0.57
N PRO A 145 -13.05 3.88 -0.63
CA PRO A 145 -13.29 5.19 -1.25
C PRO A 145 -14.23 6.10 -0.42
N ASP A 146 -15.08 5.51 0.43
CA ASP A 146 -15.94 6.25 1.35
C ASP A 146 -15.25 6.64 2.67
N GLY A 147 -14.03 6.12 2.92
CA GLY A 147 -13.22 6.41 4.09
C GLY A 147 -13.71 5.74 5.37
N ARG A 148 -14.57 4.72 5.27
CA ARG A 148 -15.18 4.05 6.42
C ARG A 148 -14.45 2.76 6.81
N ARG A 149 -13.75 2.13 5.86
CA ARG A 149 -13.11 0.83 6.04
C ARG A 149 -11.67 0.84 5.51
N ILE A 150 -10.89 -0.11 6.01
CA ILE A 150 -9.53 -0.41 5.58
C ILE A 150 -9.47 -1.90 5.29
N VAL A 151 -8.99 -2.28 4.10
CA VAL A 151 -8.70 -3.68 3.72
C VAL A 151 -7.19 -3.91 3.83
N PHE A 152 -6.75 -5.11 4.21
CA PHE A 152 -5.33 -5.43 4.40
C PHE A 152 -5.10 -6.94 4.32
N CYS A 153 -3.85 -7.35 4.07
CA CYS A 153 -3.43 -8.73 4.28
C CYS A 153 -3.37 -9.03 5.78
N CYS A 154 -3.84 -10.19 6.21
CA CYS A 154 -3.79 -10.63 7.60
C CYS A 154 -3.43 -12.11 7.69
N ARG A 155 -2.67 -12.51 8.71
CA ARG A 155 -2.57 -13.92 9.11
C ARG A 155 -3.56 -14.24 10.21
N ARG A 156 -4.14 -15.43 10.19
CA ARG A 156 -5.07 -15.89 11.23
C ARG A 156 -4.84 -17.37 11.53
N GLY A 157 -3.93 -17.66 12.47
CA GLY A 157 -3.66 -19.03 12.94
C GLY A 157 -3.00 -19.95 11.91
N GLY A 158 -2.48 -19.41 10.80
CA GLY A 158 -1.86 -20.15 9.70
C GLY A 158 -0.77 -19.34 8.99
N PRO A 159 0.05 -20.00 8.14
CA PRO A 159 1.20 -19.35 7.50
C PRO A 159 0.82 -18.43 6.34
N ASP A 160 -0.34 -18.65 5.73
CA ASP A 160 -0.82 -17.94 4.56
C ASP A 160 -1.51 -16.62 4.96
N PHE A 161 -1.28 -15.59 4.14
CA PHE A 161 -2.03 -14.34 4.24
C PHE A 161 -3.43 -14.51 3.68
N GLU A 162 -4.38 -13.88 4.33
CA GLU A 162 -5.77 -13.76 3.93
C GLU A 162 -6.12 -12.28 3.79
N ILE A 163 -7.26 -11.97 3.19
CA ILE A 163 -7.78 -10.61 3.10
C ILE A 163 -8.70 -10.36 4.30
N CYS A 164 -8.37 -9.34 5.07
CA CYS A 164 -9.20 -8.83 6.15
C CYS A 164 -9.69 -7.41 5.86
N VAL A 165 -10.76 -7.03 6.52
CA VAL A 165 -11.29 -5.66 6.54
C VAL A 165 -11.57 -5.23 7.97
N MET A 166 -11.43 -3.94 8.27
CA MET A 166 -11.85 -3.32 9.52
C MET A 166 -12.46 -1.94 9.27
N ASN A 167 -13.14 -1.40 10.27
CA ASN A 167 -13.54 0.02 10.27
C ASN A 167 -12.30 0.92 10.42
N ALA A 168 -12.40 2.15 9.93
CA ALA A 168 -11.32 3.15 10.03
C ALA A 168 -10.90 3.49 11.48
N ASP A 169 -11.78 3.25 12.45
CA ASP A 169 -11.52 3.38 13.87
C ASP A 169 -10.89 2.13 14.51
N ALA A 170 -10.49 1.16 13.68
CA ALA A 170 -9.94 -0.15 14.03
C ALA A 170 -10.92 -1.16 14.66
N THR A 171 -12.22 -0.87 14.68
CA THR A 171 -13.23 -1.82 15.16
C THR A 171 -13.73 -2.73 14.05
N GLY A 172 -14.49 -3.77 14.41
CA GLY A 172 -15.26 -4.57 13.44
C GLY A 172 -14.38 -5.34 12.44
N GLN A 173 -13.26 -5.87 12.89
CA GLN A 173 -12.37 -6.63 12.05
C GLN A 173 -13.01 -7.96 11.60
N VAL A 174 -12.97 -8.23 10.30
CA VAL A 174 -13.55 -9.43 9.67
C VAL A 174 -12.57 -9.98 8.64
N GLN A 175 -12.42 -11.31 8.62
CA GLN A 175 -11.68 -12.04 7.59
C GLN A 175 -12.61 -12.34 6.41
N LEU A 176 -12.19 -11.97 5.19
CA LEU A 176 -12.98 -12.09 3.96
C LEU A 176 -12.62 -13.33 3.14
N THR A 177 -11.37 -13.77 3.18
CA THR A 177 -10.90 -15.00 2.52
C THR A 177 -10.39 -16.00 3.54
N ASN A 178 -10.51 -17.29 3.26
CA ASN A 178 -9.95 -18.36 4.10
C ASN A 178 -9.68 -19.58 3.24
N ASN A 179 -8.41 -19.76 2.84
CA ASN A 179 -8.00 -20.82 1.94
C ASN A 179 -6.55 -21.28 2.21
N ALA A 180 -6.05 -22.21 1.39
CA ALA A 180 -4.71 -22.80 1.57
C ALA A 180 -3.64 -22.11 0.71
N ILE A 181 -3.91 -20.91 0.20
CA ILE A 181 -3.03 -20.15 -0.68
C ILE A 181 -3.08 -18.68 -0.25
N GLY A 182 -1.90 -18.08 -0.05
CA GLY A 182 -1.81 -16.67 0.32
C GLY A 182 -2.49 -15.71 -0.69
N ASP A 183 -3.32 -14.83 -0.15
CA ASP A 183 -3.99 -13.70 -0.80
C ASP A 183 -3.32 -12.39 -0.39
N LEU A 184 -2.90 -11.60 -1.38
CA LEU A 184 -1.93 -10.53 -1.16
C LEU A 184 -2.30 -9.21 -1.85
N THR A 185 -1.90 -8.12 -1.19
CA THR A 185 -2.00 -6.71 -1.61
C THR A 185 -3.41 -6.34 -2.10
N PRO A 186 -4.40 -6.35 -1.20
CA PRO A 186 -5.77 -5.99 -1.56
C PRO A 186 -5.89 -4.50 -1.88
N SER A 187 -6.81 -4.16 -2.79
CA SER A 187 -7.16 -2.78 -3.15
C SER A 187 -8.66 -2.66 -3.41
N TRP A 188 -9.25 -1.55 -2.97
CA TRP A 188 -10.67 -1.25 -3.17
C TRP A 188 -10.97 -0.74 -4.58
N SER A 189 -12.08 -1.18 -5.16
CA SER A 189 -12.63 -0.54 -6.37
C SER A 189 -13.08 0.89 -6.07
N PRO A 190 -13.10 1.80 -7.06
CA PRO A 190 -13.46 3.21 -6.84
C PRO A 190 -14.89 3.41 -6.34
N ASP A 191 -15.81 2.49 -6.68
CA ASP A 191 -17.19 2.46 -6.19
C ASP A 191 -17.34 1.81 -4.79
N GLY A 192 -16.29 1.15 -4.29
CA GLY A 192 -16.28 0.47 -2.99
C GLY A 192 -17.06 -0.85 -2.97
N GLU A 193 -17.49 -1.37 -4.11
CA GLU A 193 -18.27 -2.61 -4.20
C GLU A 193 -17.40 -3.86 -4.23
N LYS A 194 -16.14 -3.73 -4.65
CA LYS A 194 -15.22 -4.85 -4.85
C LYS A 194 -13.86 -4.62 -4.20
N ILE A 195 -13.18 -5.73 -3.94
CA ILE A 195 -11.78 -5.79 -3.55
C ILE A 195 -11.07 -6.64 -4.58
N VAL A 196 -9.93 -6.15 -5.09
CA VAL A 196 -9.01 -6.93 -5.94
C VAL A 196 -7.78 -7.27 -5.13
N PHE A 197 -7.23 -8.47 -5.32
CA PHE A 197 -5.97 -8.91 -4.72
C PHE A 197 -5.28 -9.86 -5.69
N HIS A 198 -4.10 -10.36 -5.34
CA HIS A 198 -3.42 -11.40 -6.11
C HIS A 198 -3.20 -12.67 -5.31
N ARG A 199 -3.34 -13.82 -5.99
CA ARG A 199 -3.19 -15.18 -5.46
C ARG A 199 -2.31 -15.99 -6.42
N ARG A 200 -1.59 -17.00 -5.94
CA ARG A 200 -0.92 -17.96 -6.84
C ARG A 200 -1.92 -18.92 -7.46
N VAL A 201 -2.02 -18.91 -8.79
CA VAL A 201 -2.80 -19.87 -9.59
C VAL A 201 -1.89 -20.49 -10.63
N GLY A 202 -1.75 -21.83 -10.60
CA GLY A 202 -0.84 -22.53 -11.51
C GLY A 202 0.64 -22.15 -11.31
N GLY A 203 1.02 -21.76 -10.09
CA GLY A 203 2.39 -21.37 -9.74
C GLY A 203 2.76 -19.91 -10.03
N LEU A 204 1.87 -19.12 -10.64
CA LEU A 204 2.08 -17.70 -10.94
C LEU A 204 1.04 -16.83 -10.23
N PHE A 205 1.41 -15.59 -9.86
CA PHE A 205 0.45 -14.63 -9.31
C PHE A 205 -0.57 -14.21 -10.37
N GLN A 206 -1.86 -14.26 -10.01
CA GLN A 206 -3.00 -13.86 -10.82
C GLN A 206 -3.92 -12.95 -10.01
N LEU A 207 -4.68 -12.10 -10.71
CA LEU A 207 -5.61 -11.19 -10.08
C LEU A 207 -6.95 -11.88 -9.81
N ILE A 208 -7.43 -11.71 -8.60
CA ILE A 208 -8.72 -12.20 -8.12
C ILE A 208 -9.51 -11.00 -7.61
N SER A 209 -10.83 -11.01 -7.78
CA SER A 209 -11.73 -10.04 -7.17
C SER A 209 -12.82 -10.73 -6.36
N ILE A 210 -13.24 -10.07 -5.27
CA ILE A 210 -14.37 -10.45 -4.43
C ILE A 210 -15.25 -9.21 -4.22
N ASN A 211 -16.51 -9.42 -3.83
CA ASN A 211 -17.36 -8.37 -3.31
C ASN A 211 -16.79 -7.85 -1.98
N ALA A 212 -17.18 -6.62 -1.62
CA ALA A 212 -16.77 -5.95 -0.38
C ALA A 212 -17.13 -6.69 0.93
N ASP A 213 -17.96 -7.73 0.85
CA ASP A 213 -18.37 -8.62 1.94
C ASP A 213 -17.66 -9.99 1.91
N GLY A 214 -16.75 -10.21 0.97
CA GLY A 214 -15.99 -11.45 0.80
C GLY A 214 -16.62 -12.46 -0.16
N THR A 215 -17.83 -12.21 -0.66
CA THR A 215 -18.53 -13.15 -1.56
C THR A 215 -18.16 -12.93 -3.04
N GLY A 216 -18.66 -13.80 -3.93
CA GLY A 216 -18.62 -13.55 -5.38
C GLY A 216 -17.21 -13.60 -6.00
N GLU A 217 -16.33 -14.46 -5.47
CA GLU A 217 -14.97 -14.60 -5.98
C GLU A 217 -14.93 -14.83 -7.50
N THR A 218 -14.11 -14.05 -8.19
CA THR A 218 -13.88 -14.12 -9.64
C THR A 218 -12.39 -13.98 -9.93
N GLN A 219 -11.80 -14.97 -10.58
CA GLN A 219 -10.45 -14.87 -11.14
C GLN A 219 -10.47 -14.00 -12.41
N MET A 220 -9.72 -12.89 -12.39
CA MET A 220 -9.69 -11.91 -13.48
C MET A 220 -8.63 -12.21 -14.54
N THR A 221 -7.53 -12.85 -14.15
CA THR A 221 -6.43 -13.21 -15.06
C THR A 221 -6.04 -14.67 -14.91
N GLY A 222 -5.46 -15.27 -15.95
CA GLY A 222 -4.95 -16.65 -15.92
C GLY A 222 -3.57 -16.76 -16.58
N PRO A 223 -2.86 -17.89 -16.37
CA PRO A 223 -1.57 -18.13 -17.02
C PRO A 223 -1.71 -18.26 -18.56
N PRO A 224 -0.67 -17.92 -19.34
CA PRO A 224 0.68 -17.51 -18.92
C PRO A 224 0.77 -16.03 -18.49
N GLY A 225 1.66 -15.72 -17.55
CA GLY A 225 1.96 -14.34 -17.11
C GLY A 225 1.94 -14.17 -15.59
N LEU A 226 2.69 -13.19 -15.08
CA LEU A 226 2.69 -12.79 -13.67
C LEU A 226 1.88 -11.49 -13.53
N ASN A 227 0.77 -11.56 -12.80
CA ASN A 227 -0.10 -10.42 -12.50
C ASN A 227 -0.17 -10.26 -10.98
N ALA A 228 0.49 -9.23 -10.44
CA ALA A 228 0.61 -8.97 -9.01
C ALA A 228 0.45 -7.46 -8.73
N PHE A 229 0.29 -7.09 -7.45
CA PHE A 229 0.17 -5.70 -6.99
C PHE A 229 -0.97 -4.93 -7.67
N ALA A 230 -2.16 -5.55 -7.72
CA ALA A 230 -3.33 -4.93 -8.34
C ALA A 230 -3.72 -3.63 -7.61
N ASN A 231 -4.04 -2.63 -8.41
CA ASN A 231 -4.60 -1.37 -7.96
C ASN A 231 -5.68 -0.92 -8.92
N TRP A 232 -6.67 -0.21 -8.40
CA TRP A 232 -7.69 0.45 -9.21
C TRP A 232 -7.26 1.87 -9.57
N GLY A 233 -7.73 2.33 -10.74
CA GLY A 233 -7.58 3.72 -11.16
C GLY A 233 -8.76 4.15 -12.01
N GLU A 234 -9.21 5.38 -11.84
CA GLU A 234 -10.16 6.01 -12.76
C GLU A 234 -9.39 6.77 -13.85
N VAL A 235 -9.59 6.38 -15.11
CA VAL A 235 -9.13 7.19 -16.24
C VAL A 235 -10.25 8.13 -16.65
N ARG A 236 -10.13 9.41 -16.29
CA ARG A 236 -11.04 10.45 -16.77
C ARG A 236 -10.62 10.86 -18.18
N GLY A 237 -11.22 10.23 -19.19
CA GLY A 237 -11.05 10.66 -20.58
C GLY A 237 -11.73 12.01 -20.85
N PRO A 238 -11.33 12.73 -21.92
CA PRO A 238 -12.13 13.85 -22.40
C PRO A 238 -13.54 13.32 -22.69
N GLY A 239 -14.55 13.92 -22.07
CA GLY A 239 -15.93 13.57 -22.36
C GLY A 239 -16.19 13.65 -23.87
N PRO A 240 -17.15 12.87 -24.40
CA PRO A 240 -17.45 12.90 -25.84
C PRO A 240 -17.67 14.35 -26.28
N ALA A 241 -16.96 14.77 -27.34
CA ALA A 241 -17.22 16.05 -27.99
C ALA A 241 -18.70 16.08 -28.38
N ARG A 242 -19.43 17.06 -27.85
CA ARG A 242 -20.82 17.31 -28.24
C ARG A 242 -20.88 18.01 -29.58
#